data_AF-A0A931QQJ2-F1
#
_entry.id   AF-A0A931QQJ2-F1
#
_cell.length_a   1.000
_cell.length_b   1.000
_cell.length_c   1.000
_cell.angle_alpha   90.00
_cell.angle_beta   90.00
_cell.angle_gamma   90.00
#
_symmetry.space_group_name_H-M   'P 1'
#
loop_
_entity.id
_entity.type
_entity.pdbx_description
1 polymer ?
#
loop_
_entity_poly.entity_id
_entity_poly.type
_entity_poly.pdbx_seq_one_letter_code
_entity_poly.pdbx_strand_id
1 'polypeptide(L)'
;MPLHKSLEIWSAQTLADIGIIFSIFAFFLYIGRPYFERILSRLPLRVAADLWWIVYILLREGSLLLSFLIGFFTLNLDLMADIKIGLPFVPFGTVALAAALLTKIFFNAEDLNKHYVRTTFWVTAAAFFNTIGYVLIMEAPGDEYAASKTIIWQTLKSLRSNVNPELSTITFYITFPLLLIIASAAVVKIFRTFTKALQAEK
;
A
#
# COMPACT_ATOMS: atom_id res chain seq x y z
N MET A 1 14.43 28.39 0.63
CA MET A 1 13.06 27.94 0.31
C MET A 1 12.09 28.71 1.20
N PRO A 2 10.94 29.18 0.69
CA PRO A 2 9.97 29.90 1.51
C PRO A 2 9.24 28.95 2.49
N LEU A 3 8.89 29.46 3.67
CA LEU A 3 8.34 28.68 4.79
C LEU A 3 7.12 27.81 4.41
N HIS A 4 6.21 28.37 3.60
CA HIS A 4 4.99 27.65 3.18
C HIS A 4 5.30 26.38 2.39
N LYS A 5 6.26 26.46 1.45
CA LYS A 5 6.61 25.32 0.59
C LYS A 5 7.36 24.26 1.39
N SER A 6 8.18 24.65 2.36
CA SER A 6 8.82 23.68 3.27
C SER A 6 7.80 22.92 4.13
N LEU A 7 6.75 23.60 4.60
CA LEU A 7 5.69 22.97 5.38
C LEU A 7 4.85 21.99 4.54
N GLU A 8 4.59 22.35 3.28
CA GLU A 8 3.92 21.49 2.30
C GLU A 8 4.69 20.20 2.07
N ILE A 9 5.99 20.29 1.76
CA ILE A 9 6.85 19.12 1.54
C ILE A 9 6.92 18.25 2.80
N TRP A 10 7.09 18.85 3.96
CA TRP A 10 7.14 18.11 5.23
C TRP A 10 5.82 17.35 5.49
N SER A 11 4.69 18.01 5.25
CA SER A 11 3.37 17.41 5.45
C SER A 11 3.11 16.28 4.45
N ALA A 12 3.47 16.48 3.18
CA ALA A 12 3.34 15.47 2.14
C ALA A 12 4.25 14.26 2.38
N GLN A 13 5.50 14.48 2.82
CA GLN A 13 6.42 13.43 3.20
C GLN A 13 5.89 12.62 4.38
N THR A 14 5.44 13.30 5.43
CA THR A 14 4.87 12.65 6.63
C THR A 14 3.67 11.81 6.26
N LEU A 15 2.81 12.31 5.37
CA LEU A 15 1.66 11.56 4.88
C LEU A 15 2.10 10.31 4.12
N ALA A 16 3.08 10.42 3.22
CA ALA A 16 3.64 9.28 2.49
C ALA A 16 4.20 8.20 3.43
N ASP A 17 4.95 8.61 4.44
CA ASP A 17 5.55 7.71 5.43
C ASP A 17 4.47 6.99 6.27
N ILE A 18 3.40 7.70 6.65
CA ILE A 18 2.23 7.12 7.31
C ILE A 18 1.56 6.07 6.42
N GLY A 19 1.40 6.34 5.11
CA GLY A 19 0.86 5.39 4.15
C GLY A 19 1.68 4.10 4.06
N ILE A 20 3.00 4.22 4.08
CA ILE A 20 3.93 3.08 4.13
C ILE A 20 3.76 2.29 5.43
N ILE A 21 3.74 2.95 6.58
CA ILE A 21 3.53 2.30 7.88
C ILE A 21 2.20 1.54 7.91
N PHE A 22 1.12 2.12 7.40
CA PHE A 22 -0.16 1.43 7.32
C PHE A 22 -0.12 0.18 6.43
N SER A 23 0.69 0.16 5.36
CA SER A 23 0.86 -1.05 4.54
C SER A 23 1.50 -2.19 5.34
N ILE A 24 2.51 -1.87 6.16
CA ILE A 24 3.22 -2.82 7.00
C ILE A 24 2.29 -3.31 8.13
N PHE A 25 1.52 -2.39 8.72
CA PHE A 25 0.53 -2.73 9.74
C PHE A 25 -0.57 -3.65 9.18
N ALA A 26 -1.10 -3.34 7.98
CA ALA A 26 -2.06 -4.19 7.28
C ALA A 26 -1.47 -5.60 7.06
N PHE A 27 -0.22 -5.69 6.59
CA PHE A 27 0.48 -6.96 6.42
C PHE A 27 0.52 -7.80 7.71
N PHE A 28 0.90 -7.21 8.84
CA PHE A 28 0.91 -7.93 10.12
C PHE A 28 -0.48 -8.42 10.52
N LEU A 29 -1.52 -7.61 10.31
CA LEU A 29 -2.90 -8.01 10.61
C LEU A 29 -3.40 -9.13 9.70
N TYR A 30 -2.99 -9.14 8.43
CA TYR A 30 -3.29 -10.22 7.48
C TYR A 30 -2.55 -11.51 7.86
N ILE A 31 -1.27 -11.48 8.19
CA ILE A 31 -0.59 -12.72 8.64
C ILE A 31 -1.11 -13.18 10.01
N GLY A 32 -1.42 -12.25 10.90
CA GLY A 32 -1.83 -12.52 12.27
C GLY A 32 -3.24 -13.11 12.42
N ARG A 33 -4.05 -13.15 11.36
CA ARG A 33 -5.46 -13.61 11.45
C ARG A 33 -5.66 -14.94 12.19
N PRO A 34 -4.92 -16.04 11.90
CA PRO A 34 -5.15 -17.32 12.57
C PRO A 34 -4.79 -17.27 14.06
N TYR A 35 -3.98 -16.30 14.48
CA TYR A 35 -3.69 -16.04 15.88
C TYR A 35 -4.86 -15.32 16.56
N PHE A 36 -5.45 -14.30 15.91
CA PHE A 36 -6.65 -13.62 16.41
C PHE A 36 -7.84 -14.57 16.56
N GLU A 37 -8.09 -15.46 15.59
CA GLU A 37 -9.15 -16.46 15.67
C GLU A 37 -8.96 -17.43 16.86
N ARG A 38 -7.70 -17.81 17.16
CA ARG A 38 -7.37 -18.65 18.31
C ARG A 38 -7.55 -17.96 19.66
N ILE A 39 -7.36 -16.65 19.73
CA ILE A 39 -7.65 -15.88 20.94
C ILE A 39 -9.16 -15.75 21.12
N LEU A 40 -9.88 -15.47 20.03
CA LEU A 40 -11.32 -15.29 20.03
C LEU A 40 -12.04 -16.51 20.61
N SER A 41 -11.59 -17.73 20.27
CA SER A 41 -12.17 -18.97 20.77
C SER A 41 -11.96 -19.24 22.27
N ARG A 42 -11.09 -18.47 22.93
CA ARG A 42 -10.80 -18.58 24.37
C ARG A 42 -11.50 -17.52 25.21
N LEU A 43 -12.18 -16.56 24.60
CA LEU A 43 -12.86 -15.50 25.33
C LEU A 43 -14.18 -16.03 25.93
N PRO A 44 -14.38 -15.93 27.25
CA PRO A 44 -15.57 -16.46 27.91
C PRO A 44 -16.82 -15.61 27.62
N LEU A 45 -16.65 -14.33 27.30
CA LEU A 45 -17.73 -13.39 27.05
C LEU A 45 -17.91 -13.16 25.55
N ARG A 46 -19.04 -13.61 24.99
CA ARG A 46 -19.36 -13.48 23.56
C ARG A 46 -19.32 -12.03 23.07
N VAL A 47 -19.85 -11.09 23.86
CA VAL A 47 -19.85 -9.66 23.50
C VAL A 47 -18.44 -9.10 23.35
N ALA A 48 -17.51 -9.49 24.23
CA ALA A 48 -16.12 -9.06 24.13
C ALA A 48 -15.43 -9.67 22.90
N ALA A 49 -15.74 -10.92 22.58
CA ALA A 49 -15.26 -11.57 21.37
C ALA A 49 -15.75 -10.83 20.11
N ASP A 50 -17.05 -10.58 19.99
CA ASP A 50 -17.62 -9.90 18.82
C ASP A 50 -17.04 -8.48 18.65
N LEU A 51 -16.88 -7.72 19.74
CA LEU A 51 -16.26 -6.39 19.69
C LEU A 51 -14.80 -6.45 19.24
N TRP A 52 -14.03 -7.41 19.78
CA TRP A 52 -12.63 -7.60 19.40
C TRP A 52 -12.48 -7.96 17.92
N TRP A 53 -13.37 -8.81 17.41
CA TRP A 53 -13.40 -9.20 16.00
C TRP A 53 -13.70 -8.01 15.09
N ILE A 54 -14.69 -7.18 15.44
CA ILE A 54 -15.03 -5.96 14.69
C ILE A 54 -13.84 -4.99 14.66
N VAL A 55 -13.19 -4.76 15.81
CA VAL A 55 -12.00 -3.89 15.88
C VAL A 55 -10.87 -4.42 15.01
N TYR A 56 -10.62 -5.73 15.05
CA TYR A 56 -9.61 -6.36 14.20
C TYR A 56 -9.93 -6.17 12.70
N ILE A 57 -11.17 -6.41 12.28
CA ILE A 57 -11.58 -6.18 10.89
C ILE A 57 -11.40 -4.70 10.52
N LEU A 58 -11.89 -3.78 11.34
CA LEU A 58 -11.79 -2.34 11.09
C LEU A 58 -10.33 -1.90 10.94
N LEU A 59 -9.44 -2.35 11.81
CA LEU A 59 -8.01 -2.04 11.73
C LEU A 59 -7.36 -2.64 10.48
N ARG A 60 -7.69 -3.89 10.16
CA ARG A 60 -7.12 -4.60 9.00
C ARG A 60 -7.57 -3.96 7.68
N GLU A 61 -8.85 -3.67 7.54
CA GLU A 61 -9.40 -3.07 6.32
C GLU A 61 -9.10 -1.59 6.22
N GLY A 62 -9.24 -0.88 7.33
CA GLY A 62 -8.96 0.55 7.41
C GLY A 62 -7.51 0.83 7.05
N SER A 63 -6.55 0.09 7.63
CA SER A 63 -5.13 0.26 7.30
C SER A 63 -4.82 -0.06 5.84
N LEU A 64 -5.38 -1.13 5.28
CA LEU A 64 -5.19 -1.49 3.87
C LEU A 64 -5.72 -0.38 2.94
N LEU A 65 -6.95 0.09 3.19
CA LEU A 65 -7.58 1.13 2.39
C LEU A 65 -6.85 2.47 2.52
N LEU A 66 -6.53 2.90 3.73
CA LEU A 66 -5.81 4.15 3.99
C LEU A 66 -4.43 4.13 3.34
N SER A 67 -3.70 3.02 3.46
CA SER A 67 -2.40 2.85 2.82
C SER A 67 -2.49 2.99 1.30
N PHE A 68 -3.49 2.37 0.68
CA PHE A 68 -3.72 2.51 -0.75
C PHE A 68 -4.09 3.96 -1.14
N LEU A 69 -5.03 4.61 -0.44
CA LEU A 69 -5.47 5.96 -0.77
C LEU A 69 -4.32 6.97 -0.65
N ILE A 70 -3.54 6.88 0.42
CA ILE A 70 -2.35 7.71 0.61
C ILE A 70 -1.31 7.40 -0.47
N GLY A 71 -1.01 6.12 -0.71
CA GLY A 71 -0.06 5.71 -1.75
C GLY A 71 -0.50 6.11 -3.16
N PHE A 72 -1.80 6.17 -3.43
CA PHE A 72 -2.35 6.67 -4.68
C PHE A 72 -2.22 8.18 -4.79
N PHE A 73 -2.46 8.90 -3.69
CA PHE A 73 -2.27 10.36 -3.63
C PHE A 73 -0.80 10.75 -3.86
N THR A 74 0.15 9.97 -3.34
CA THR A 74 1.59 10.24 -3.52
C THR A 74 2.10 9.85 -4.91
N LEU A 75 1.35 9.07 -5.68
CA LEU A 75 1.61 8.78 -7.10
C LEU A 75 1.18 9.96 -7.99
N ASN A 76 1.77 11.12 -7.74
CA ASN A 76 1.63 12.32 -8.55
C ASN A 76 3.04 12.81 -8.92
N LEU A 77 3.28 13.06 -10.21
CA LEU A 77 4.60 13.49 -10.70
C LEU A 77 5.13 14.76 -10.01
N ASP A 78 4.24 15.71 -9.71
CA ASP A 78 4.60 16.95 -9.01
C ASP A 78 5.06 16.65 -7.58
N LEU A 79 4.28 15.84 -6.86
CA LEU A 79 4.63 15.42 -5.50
C LEU A 79 5.92 14.59 -5.49
N MET A 80 6.07 13.66 -6.45
CA MET A 80 7.26 12.81 -6.56
C MET A 80 8.54 13.61 -6.83
N ALA A 81 8.45 14.76 -7.49
CA ALA A 81 9.58 15.66 -7.69
C ALA A 81 10.01 16.37 -6.40
N ASP A 82 9.04 16.70 -5.53
CA ASP A 82 9.27 17.48 -4.31
C ASP A 82 9.62 16.63 -3.08
N ILE A 83 8.99 15.46 -2.92
CA ILE A 83 9.20 14.57 -1.75
C ILE A 83 10.15 13.42 -2.05
N LYS A 84 10.74 12.81 -1.02
CA LYS A 84 11.61 11.63 -1.18
C LYS A 84 10.72 10.38 -1.27
N ILE A 85 10.68 9.75 -2.43
CA ILE A 85 10.01 8.46 -2.63
C ILE A 85 11.03 7.44 -3.13
N GLY A 86 10.98 6.22 -2.59
CA GLY A 86 11.85 5.13 -2.97
C GLY A 86 11.42 4.47 -4.29
N LEU A 87 12.03 4.88 -5.40
CA LEU A 87 11.71 4.36 -6.73
C LEU A 87 12.45 3.03 -7.03
N PRO A 88 11.84 2.13 -7.81
CA PRO A 88 10.43 2.10 -8.21
C PRO A 88 9.54 1.41 -7.16
N PHE A 89 10.11 1.04 -6.00
CA PHE A 89 9.51 0.12 -5.04
C PHE A 89 8.21 0.64 -4.43
N VAL A 90 8.18 1.85 -3.87
CA VAL A 90 6.98 2.39 -3.21
C VAL A 90 5.80 2.50 -4.21
N PRO A 91 5.99 3.05 -5.43
CA PRO A 91 4.96 3.01 -6.48
C PRO A 91 4.42 1.61 -6.81
N PHE A 92 5.28 0.61 -6.94
CA PHE A 92 4.84 -0.77 -7.17
C PHE A 92 4.14 -1.37 -5.95
N GLY A 93 4.52 -0.94 -4.73
CA GLY A 93 3.81 -1.24 -3.50
C GLY A 93 2.35 -0.78 -3.57
N THR A 94 2.09 0.45 -4.03
CA THR A 94 0.72 0.96 -4.22
C THR A 94 -0.07 0.16 -5.25
N VAL A 95 0.55 -0.26 -6.35
CA VAL A 95 -0.10 -1.15 -7.35
C VAL A 95 -0.48 -2.49 -6.72
N ALA A 96 0.40 -3.06 -5.89
CA ALA A 96 0.11 -4.30 -5.17
C ALA A 96 -1.03 -4.13 -4.14
N LEU A 97 -1.12 -3.00 -3.44
CA LEU A 97 -2.25 -2.67 -2.57
C LEU A 97 -3.57 -2.57 -3.37
N ALA A 98 -3.53 -1.94 -4.55
CA ALA A 98 -4.70 -1.86 -5.43
C ALA A 98 -5.16 -3.26 -5.88
N ALA A 99 -4.21 -4.15 -6.21
CA ALA A 99 -4.51 -5.53 -6.55
C ALA A 99 -5.11 -6.31 -5.36
N ALA A 100 -4.62 -6.07 -4.13
CA ALA A 100 -5.17 -6.67 -2.91
C ALA A 100 -6.63 -6.23 -2.68
N LEU A 101 -6.91 -4.93 -2.82
CA LEU A 101 -8.27 -4.39 -2.70
C LEU A 101 -9.19 -4.94 -3.79
N LEU A 102 -8.72 -5.02 -5.04
CA LEU A 102 -9.48 -5.63 -6.13
C LEU A 102 -9.83 -7.09 -5.84
N THR A 103 -8.87 -7.89 -5.34
CA THR A 103 -9.16 -9.28 -4.99
C THR A 103 -10.16 -9.37 -3.86
N LYS A 104 -10.12 -8.45 -2.90
CA LYS A 104 -11.03 -8.44 -1.77
C LYS A 104 -12.46 -8.05 -2.14
N ILE A 105 -12.62 -7.04 -2.99
CA ILE A 105 -13.96 -6.52 -3.37
C ILE A 105 -14.77 -7.58 -4.14
N PHE A 106 -14.11 -8.37 -4.99
CA PHE A 106 -14.82 -9.27 -5.92
C PHE A 106 -14.77 -10.75 -5.55
N PHE A 107 -13.98 -11.13 -4.55
CA PHE A 107 -13.89 -12.52 -4.11
C PHE A 107 -14.09 -12.56 -2.60
N ASN A 108 -14.80 -13.58 -2.11
CA ASN A 108 -14.93 -13.80 -0.67
C ASN A 108 -13.53 -14.13 -0.10
N ALA A 109 -12.79 -13.10 0.31
CA ALA A 109 -11.50 -13.22 0.97
C ALA A 109 -11.66 -13.14 2.51
N GLU A 110 -12.89 -13.28 3.01
CA GLU A 110 -13.19 -13.27 4.43
C GLU A 110 -12.98 -14.63 5.07
N ASP A 111 -12.95 -15.74 4.32
CA ASP A 111 -12.64 -17.08 4.85
C ASP A 111 -11.21 -17.50 4.55
N LEU A 112 -10.65 -18.45 5.32
CA LEU A 112 -9.34 -19.07 5.05
C LEU A 112 -9.39 -19.93 3.77
N ASN A 113 -9.35 -19.27 2.62
CA ASN A 113 -9.47 -19.87 1.31
C ASN A 113 -8.37 -19.37 0.35
N LYS A 114 -8.43 -19.83 -0.90
CA LYS A 114 -7.46 -19.43 -1.94
C LYS A 114 -7.45 -17.91 -2.19
N HIS A 115 -8.58 -17.23 -2.03
CA HIS A 115 -8.69 -15.78 -2.22
C HIS A 115 -8.07 -15.00 -1.07
N TYR A 116 -8.21 -15.50 0.16
CA TYR A 116 -7.50 -14.98 1.31
C TYR A 116 -5.98 -15.09 1.13
N VAL A 117 -5.47 -16.27 0.76
CA VAL A 117 -4.03 -16.47 0.51
C VAL A 117 -3.54 -15.51 -0.59
N ARG A 118 -4.31 -15.33 -1.66
CA ARG A 118 -3.98 -14.40 -2.75
C ARG A 118 -3.96 -12.94 -2.28
N THR A 119 -4.93 -12.55 -1.45
CA THR A 119 -4.98 -11.18 -0.90
C THR A 119 -3.78 -10.96 0.03
N THR A 120 -3.51 -11.91 0.94
CA THR A 120 -2.36 -11.87 1.84
C THR A 120 -1.04 -11.79 1.06
N PHE A 121 -0.91 -12.51 -0.07
CA PHE A 121 0.25 -12.39 -0.94
C PHE A 121 0.43 -10.97 -1.48
N TRP A 122 -0.63 -10.35 -2.00
CA TRP A 122 -0.55 -8.97 -2.51
C TRP A 122 -0.23 -7.95 -1.42
N VAL A 123 -0.84 -8.08 -0.24
CA VAL A 123 -0.54 -7.22 0.91
C VAL A 123 0.92 -7.41 1.37
N THR A 124 1.41 -8.65 1.36
CA THR A 124 2.82 -8.97 1.69
C THR A 124 3.78 -8.37 0.69
N ALA A 125 3.49 -8.51 -0.61
CA ALA A 125 4.30 -7.91 -1.67
C ALA A 125 4.32 -6.37 -1.54
N ALA A 126 3.18 -5.75 -1.25
CA ALA A 126 3.10 -4.32 -1.01
C ALA A 126 3.95 -3.87 0.18
N ALA A 127 3.81 -4.53 1.34
CA ALA A 127 4.59 -4.23 2.53
C ALA A 127 6.09 -4.45 2.30
N PHE A 128 6.47 -5.50 1.57
CA PHE A 128 7.85 -5.76 1.19
C PHE A 128 8.45 -4.64 0.35
N PHE A 129 7.76 -4.24 -0.73
CA PHE A 129 8.22 -3.14 -1.57
C PHE A 129 8.28 -1.82 -0.82
N ASN A 130 7.26 -1.49 -0.03
CA ASN A 130 7.25 -0.28 0.78
C ASN A 130 8.36 -0.28 1.84
N THR A 131 8.65 -1.42 2.46
CA THR A 131 9.75 -1.54 3.45
C THR A 131 11.10 -1.32 2.77
N ILE A 132 11.35 -1.95 1.61
CA ILE A 132 12.61 -1.75 0.86
C ILE A 132 12.75 -0.29 0.43
N GLY A 133 11.70 0.28 -0.16
CA GLY A 133 11.71 1.66 -0.62
C GLY A 133 11.95 2.64 0.53
N TYR A 134 11.28 2.44 1.66
CA TYR A 134 11.42 3.29 2.83
C TYR A 134 12.81 3.14 3.47
N VAL A 135 13.17 1.94 3.91
CA VAL A 135 14.37 1.72 4.70
C VAL A 135 15.63 1.97 3.86
N LEU A 136 15.73 1.36 2.67
CA LEU A 136 16.99 1.35 1.91
C LEU A 136 17.17 2.58 1.01
N ILE A 137 16.09 3.21 0.57
CA ILE A 137 16.17 4.28 -0.44
C ILE A 137 15.79 5.62 0.18
N MET A 138 14.68 5.69 0.93
CA MET A 138 14.24 6.94 1.53
C MET A 138 15.08 7.32 2.75
N GLU A 139 15.37 6.39 3.66
CA GLU A 139 16.11 6.68 4.90
C GLU A 139 17.61 6.42 4.81
N ALA A 140 18.05 5.24 4.37
CA ALA A 140 19.45 4.81 4.53
C ALA A 140 20.53 5.69 3.86
N PRO A 141 20.33 6.31 2.68
CA PRO A 141 21.30 7.26 2.11
C PRO A 141 21.25 8.64 2.79
N GLY A 142 21.40 8.65 4.12
CA GLY A 142 21.62 9.86 4.92
C GLY A 142 22.97 10.53 4.61
N ASP A 143 23.16 11.75 5.10
CA ASP A 143 24.38 12.52 4.84
C ASP A 143 25.63 11.83 5.42
N GLU A 144 25.46 11.04 6.47
CA GLU A 144 26.51 10.25 7.12
C GLU A 144 27.05 9.15 6.19
N TYR A 145 26.17 8.45 5.48
CA TYR A 145 26.53 7.34 4.59
C TYR A 145 26.85 7.82 3.17
N ALA A 146 26.26 8.93 2.73
CA ALA A 146 26.61 9.58 1.47
C ALA A 146 28.07 10.07 1.45
N ALA A 147 28.63 10.42 2.62
CA ALA A 147 30.03 10.79 2.77
C ALA A 147 31.01 9.64 2.46
N SER A 148 30.59 8.38 2.59
CA SER A 148 31.45 7.21 2.37
C SER A 148 31.83 6.97 0.90
N LYS A 149 31.18 7.65 -0.06
CA LYS A 149 31.39 7.53 -1.52
C LYS A 149 31.34 6.10 -2.10
N THR A 150 30.89 5.11 -1.35
CA THR A 150 30.74 3.74 -1.83
C THR A 150 29.64 3.66 -2.90
N ILE A 151 29.88 2.88 -3.95
CA ILE A 151 28.97 2.70 -5.10
C ILE A 151 27.55 2.35 -4.65
N ILE A 152 27.40 1.46 -3.66
CA ILE A 152 26.09 1.02 -3.15
C ILE A 152 25.25 2.20 -2.65
N TRP A 153 25.83 3.10 -1.84
CA TRP A 153 25.11 4.23 -1.27
C TRP A 153 24.74 5.28 -2.31
N GLN A 154 25.60 5.47 -3.32
CA GLN A 154 25.30 6.36 -4.44
C GLN A 154 24.16 5.81 -5.31
N THR A 155 24.17 4.51 -5.59
CA THR A 155 23.07 3.84 -6.30
C THR A 155 21.76 3.98 -5.53
N LEU A 156 21.74 3.69 -4.23
CA LEU A 156 20.53 3.83 -3.42
C LEU A 156 20.03 5.28 -3.37
N LYS A 157 20.93 6.28 -3.25
CA LYS A 157 20.55 7.70 -3.30
C LYS A 157 19.96 8.10 -4.67
N SER A 158 20.48 7.54 -5.75
CA SER A 158 20.00 7.81 -7.12
C SER A 158 18.60 7.26 -7.41
N LEU A 159 18.10 6.35 -6.57
CA LEU A 159 16.75 5.80 -6.66
C LEU A 159 15.69 6.66 -5.95
N ARG A 160 16.09 7.79 -5.34
CA ARG A 160 15.13 8.74 -4.76
C ARG A 160 14.48 9.58 -5.85
N SER A 161 13.17 9.77 -5.75
CA SER A 161 12.39 10.53 -6.73
C SER A 161 12.82 11.98 -6.89
N ASN A 162 13.13 12.67 -5.80
CA ASN A 162 13.60 14.06 -5.80
C ASN A 162 15.03 14.25 -6.34
N VAL A 163 15.81 13.16 -6.48
CA VAL A 163 17.16 13.17 -7.04
C VAL A 163 17.16 12.77 -8.51
N ASN A 164 16.22 11.90 -8.91
CA ASN A 164 16.15 11.35 -10.27
C ASN A 164 14.74 11.51 -10.88
N PRO A 165 14.44 12.69 -11.47
CA PRO A 165 13.15 12.97 -12.09
C PRO A 165 12.83 12.08 -13.30
N GLU A 166 13.86 11.63 -14.02
CA GLU A 166 13.69 10.74 -15.18
C GLU A 166 13.15 9.37 -14.73
N LEU A 167 13.76 8.77 -13.71
CA LEU A 167 13.28 7.52 -13.14
C LEU A 167 11.88 7.67 -12.52
N SER A 168 11.59 8.83 -11.91
CA SER A 168 10.26 9.16 -11.38
C SER A 168 9.21 9.10 -12.49
N THR A 169 9.52 9.74 -13.63
CA THR A 169 8.66 9.79 -14.82
C THR A 169 8.43 8.40 -15.41
N ILE A 170 9.49 7.61 -15.57
CA ILE A 170 9.40 6.23 -16.06
C ILE A 170 8.54 5.38 -15.12
N THR A 171 8.79 5.49 -13.81
CA THR A 171 8.05 4.72 -12.79
C THR A 171 6.57 5.07 -12.83
N PHE A 172 6.23 6.36 -12.91
CA PHE A 172 4.85 6.83 -13.04
C PHE A 172 4.19 6.29 -14.31
N TYR A 173 4.87 6.35 -15.46
CA TYR A 173 4.33 5.83 -16.72
C TYR A 173 4.13 4.31 -16.73
N ILE A 174 4.76 3.57 -15.83
CA ILE A 174 4.53 2.12 -15.68
C ILE A 174 3.41 1.87 -14.66
N THR A 175 3.46 2.50 -13.50
CA THR A 175 2.53 2.21 -12.39
C THR A 175 1.14 2.78 -12.65
N PHE A 176 1.03 3.94 -13.29
CA PHE A 176 -0.26 4.58 -13.57
C PHE A 176 -1.12 3.75 -14.55
N PRO A 177 -0.60 3.24 -15.69
CA PRO A 177 -1.34 2.30 -16.52
C PRO A 177 -1.72 1.00 -15.81
N LEU A 178 -0.87 0.46 -14.94
CA LEU A 178 -1.22 -0.73 -14.15
C LEU A 178 -2.41 -0.46 -13.23
N LEU A 179 -2.45 0.71 -12.57
CA LEU A 179 -3.61 1.13 -11.78
C LEU A 179 -4.86 1.30 -12.64
N LEU A 180 -4.74 1.88 -13.83
CA LEU A 180 -5.86 2.00 -14.78
C LEU A 180 -6.39 0.64 -15.22
N ILE A 181 -5.52 -0.35 -15.45
CA ILE A 181 -5.93 -1.72 -15.78
C ILE A 181 -6.70 -2.34 -14.61
N ILE A 182 -6.22 -2.17 -13.38
CA ILE A 182 -6.90 -2.66 -12.16
C ILE A 182 -8.27 -1.98 -12.00
N ALA A 183 -8.34 -0.67 -12.16
CA ALA A 183 -9.59 0.09 -12.08
C ALA A 183 -10.59 -0.34 -13.18
N SER A 184 -10.12 -0.51 -14.41
CA SER A 184 -10.93 -0.99 -15.53
C SER A 184 -11.47 -2.40 -15.27
N ALA A 185 -10.64 -3.30 -14.73
CA ALA A 185 -11.07 -4.64 -14.33
C ALA A 185 -12.14 -4.60 -13.23
N ALA A 186 -12.04 -3.67 -12.28
CA ALA A 186 -13.06 -3.47 -11.25
C ALA A 186 -14.40 -3.05 -11.87
N VAL A 187 -14.38 -2.04 -12.75
CA VAL A 187 -15.56 -1.53 -13.45
C VAL A 187 -16.25 -2.64 -14.25
N VAL A 188 -15.49 -3.38 -15.06
CA VAL A 188 -16.03 -4.50 -15.86
C VAL A 188 -16.70 -5.55 -14.98
N LYS A 189 -16.10 -5.89 -13.82
CA LYS A 189 -16.70 -6.86 -12.90
C LYS A 189 -17.98 -6.34 -12.26
N ILE A 190 -18.02 -5.07 -11.86
CA ILE A 190 -19.23 -4.44 -11.31
C ILE A 190 -20.38 -4.55 -12.31
N PHE A 191 -20.17 -4.14 -13.57
CA PHE A 191 -21.19 -4.23 -14.61
C PHE A 191 -21.68 -5.67 -14.85
N ARG A 192 -20.77 -6.65 -14.85
CA ARG A 192 -21.14 -8.07 -14.98
C ARG A 192 -21.99 -8.56 -13.82
N THR A 193 -21.67 -8.14 -12.59
CA THR A 193 -22.46 -8.52 -11.40
C THR A 193 -23.85 -7.91 -11.44
N PHE A 194 -23.98 -6.63 -11.78
CA PHE A 194 -25.28 -5.96 -11.95
C PHE A 194 -26.13 -6.60 -13.06
N THR A 195 -25.52 -6.90 -14.20
CA THR A 195 -26.23 -7.52 -15.33
C THR A 195 -26.79 -8.89 -14.95
N LYS A 196 -26.01 -9.70 -14.22
CA LYS A 196 -26.48 -11.01 -13.72
C LYS A 196 -27.61 -10.87 -12.71
N ALA A 197 -27.56 -9.88 -11.83
CA ALA A 197 -28.63 -9.63 -10.86
C ALA A 197 -29.95 -9.28 -11.56
N LEU A 198 -29.91 -8.40 -12.57
CA LEU A 198 -31.09 -8.04 -13.37
C LEU A 198 -31.68 -9.22 -14.16
N GLN A 199 -30.86 -10.19 -14.55
CA GLN A 199 -31.32 -11.40 -15.24
C GLN A 199 -31.96 -12.43 -14.30
N ALA A 200 -31.57 -12.45 -13.02
CA ALA A 200 -32.12 -13.39 -12.04
C ALA A 200 -33.50 -12.99 -11.51
N GLU A 201 -33.91 -11.74 -11.69
CA GLU A 201 -35.23 -11.22 -11.31
C GLU A 201 -36.30 -11.42 -12.41
N LYS A 202 -35.93 -11.89 -13.60
CA LYS A 202 -36.84 -12.21 -14.71
C LYS A 202 -37.16 -13.71 -14.74
#